data_AF-A0A521U2A0-F1
#
_entry.id   AF-A0A521U2A0-F1
#
_cell.length_a   1.000
_cell.length_b   1.000
_cell.length_c   1.000
_cell.angle_alpha   90.00
_cell.angle_beta   90.00
_cell.angle_gamma   90.00
#
_symmetry.space_group_name_H-M   'P 1'
#
loop_
_entity.id
_entity.type
_entity.pdbx_description
1 polymer ?
#
loop_
_entity_poly.entity_id
_entity_poly.type
_entity_poly.pdbx_seq_one_letter_code
_entity_poly.pdbx_strand_id
1 'polypeptide(L)'
;MAARRLVLALILAGSALLSSTAQAQNAPLPPLVAIDAGHGGIDAGAAGTRDGKRYVERDLALTLARQVSDHLQRSGYRVMLTRASNAAVNGKAADTTGDGKVDVADELQARIDLANGASASVLVSIHFNGSTERKLRGPEVYYSPSRAFAGENRRLADSVMGAIARHLGETEPNLKPRGVQRDSILGGHLFLLGPEGGRIARASRMPAVLIEGLFLTNDDDLSVLARPDTVDRLARAYAEGVASYLGPPPKAAPRRGKVAGTGGANLRPAPLLGAAPIAVLPPGTNVELIEAVKGDQVGGASEWWRINARGQAGFVFAPLIAAVAGSGGGDDGRPARDVPTSEPRRMTVRNDDGLPARVRARPSTQSTIVARARPGESVEFVEESNGEAVGGGSDRWIRVRYQSTVGWVWAPLLA
;
A
#
# COMPACT_ATOMS: atom_id res chain seq x y z
N MET A 1 -72.68 -30.88 -8.78
CA MET A 1 -71.96 -30.05 -7.79
C MET A 1 -70.47 -30.19 -8.03
N ALA A 2 -69.80 -29.07 -8.27
CA ALA A 2 -68.37 -28.76 -8.05
C ALA A 2 -67.86 -27.90 -9.22
N ALA A 3 -67.93 -26.59 -9.00
CA ALA A 3 -67.37 -25.56 -9.86
C ALA A 3 -65.91 -25.27 -9.48
N ARG A 4 -65.23 -24.54 -10.37
CA ARG A 4 -64.04 -23.69 -10.16
C ARG A 4 -62.67 -24.38 -10.30
N ARG A 5 -61.63 -23.77 -10.87
CA ARG A 5 -61.43 -22.47 -11.56
C ARG A 5 -60.07 -22.58 -12.26
N LEU A 6 -60.00 -22.04 -13.47
CA LEU A 6 -58.77 -21.75 -14.21
C LEU A 6 -57.95 -20.69 -13.45
N VAL A 7 -56.64 -20.91 -13.25
CA VAL A 7 -55.70 -19.83 -12.92
C VAL A 7 -54.52 -19.91 -13.88
N LEU A 8 -54.44 -18.89 -14.71
CA LEU A 8 -53.41 -18.59 -15.68
C LEU A 8 -52.17 -18.07 -14.92
N ALA A 9 -51.04 -18.77 -15.00
CA ALA A 9 -49.77 -18.27 -14.48
C ALA A 9 -49.00 -17.55 -15.61
N LEU A 10 -49.02 -16.22 -15.56
CA LEU A 10 -48.19 -15.33 -16.37
C LEU A 10 -46.72 -15.44 -15.89
N ILE A 11 -45.82 -15.95 -16.72
CA ILE A 11 -44.38 -15.89 -16.46
C ILE A 11 -43.85 -14.56 -16.99
N LEU A 12 -43.63 -13.58 -16.11
CA LEU A 12 -42.85 -12.38 -16.42
C LEU A 12 -41.37 -12.74 -16.45
N ALA A 13 -40.76 -12.63 -17.63
CA ALA A 13 -39.32 -12.51 -17.80
C ALA A 13 -38.88 -11.13 -17.30
N GLY A 14 -38.24 -11.10 -16.13
CA GLY A 14 -37.72 -9.89 -15.49
C GLY A 14 -36.26 -10.05 -15.08
N SER A 15 -35.36 -9.59 -15.95
CA SER A 15 -34.10 -8.89 -15.66
C SER A 15 -33.31 -9.32 -14.40
N ALA A 16 -32.46 -10.33 -14.53
CA ALA A 16 -31.34 -10.56 -13.61
C ALA A 16 -30.10 -9.78 -14.06
N LEU A 17 -30.06 -8.48 -13.75
CA LEU A 17 -28.81 -7.71 -13.66
C LEU A 17 -28.65 -7.28 -12.20
N LEU A 18 -28.32 -8.24 -11.33
CA LEU A 18 -27.99 -7.99 -9.94
C LEU A 18 -26.47 -7.89 -9.78
N SER A 19 -26.02 -6.63 -9.70
CA SER A 19 -25.04 -6.14 -8.73
C SER A 19 -23.73 -6.93 -8.57
N SER A 20 -22.74 -6.65 -9.42
CA SER A 20 -21.34 -7.07 -9.22
C SER A 20 -20.54 -6.14 -8.28
N THR A 21 -21.19 -5.35 -7.42
CA THR A 21 -20.53 -4.32 -6.59
C THR A 21 -20.05 -4.81 -5.22
N ALA A 22 -20.29 -6.08 -4.85
CA ALA A 22 -19.95 -6.58 -3.51
C ALA A 22 -18.52 -7.18 -3.38
N GLN A 23 -17.77 -7.39 -4.46
CA GLN A 23 -16.49 -8.13 -4.39
C GLN A 23 -15.28 -7.29 -3.95
N ALA A 24 -15.41 -5.97 -3.77
CA ALA A 24 -14.28 -5.09 -3.49
C ALA A 24 -13.98 -4.85 -1.99
N GLN A 25 -14.78 -5.39 -1.06
CA GLN A 25 -14.68 -5.01 0.36
C GLN A 25 -13.91 -5.96 1.30
N ASN A 26 -13.41 -7.12 0.87
CA ASN A 26 -12.71 -8.05 1.78
C ASN A 26 -11.47 -8.69 1.15
N ALA A 27 -10.51 -7.89 0.68
CA ALA A 27 -9.16 -8.42 0.49
C ALA A 27 -8.58 -8.76 1.87
N PRO A 28 -8.05 -9.98 2.11
CA PRO A 28 -7.43 -10.31 3.38
C PRO A 28 -6.32 -9.30 3.69
N LEU A 29 -6.30 -8.75 4.90
CA LEU A 29 -5.20 -7.90 5.33
C LEU A 29 -3.89 -8.68 5.25
N PRO A 30 -2.77 -8.02 4.90
CA PRO A 30 -1.46 -8.66 5.00
C PRO A 30 -1.20 -9.24 6.39
N PRO A 31 -0.47 -10.37 6.48
CA PRO A 31 -0.06 -10.94 7.77
C PRO A 31 0.64 -9.89 8.64
N LEU A 32 0.35 -9.92 9.94
CA LEU A 32 1.01 -9.07 10.92
C LEU A 32 2.16 -9.86 11.57
N VAL A 33 3.39 -9.38 11.43
CA VAL A 33 4.58 -9.93 12.09
C VAL A 33 4.79 -9.17 13.40
N ALA A 34 4.72 -9.87 14.53
CA ALA A 34 5.17 -9.32 15.81
C ALA A 34 6.67 -9.59 15.95
N ILE A 35 7.46 -8.52 16.07
CA ILE A 35 8.90 -8.59 16.31
C ILE A 35 9.15 -8.16 17.75
N ASP A 36 9.72 -9.06 18.53
CA ASP A 36 10.17 -8.79 19.88
C ASP A 36 11.67 -8.47 19.89
N ALA A 37 12.03 -7.29 20.36
CA ALA A 37 13.43 -6.95 20.61
C ALA A 37 13.76 -7.38 22.05
N GLY A 38 14.58 -8.42 22.20
CA GLY A 38 14.97 -8.98 23.50
C GLY A 38 15.49 -7.92 24.48
N HIS A 39 15.30 -8.17 25.78
CA HIS A 39 15.72 -7.28 26.87
C HIS A 39 15.13 -5.86 26.74
N GLY A 40 15.73 -4.86 27.40
CA GLY A 40 15.32 -3.46 27.33
C GLY A 40 15.26 -2.77 28.69
N GLY A 41 15.45 -1.45 28.70
CA GLY A 41 15.50 -0.69 29.94
C GLY A 41 16.67 -1.15 30.82
N ILE A 42 16.38 -1.54 32.06
CA ILE A 42 17.41 -1.98 33.03
C ILE A 42 18.04 -3.33 32.66
N ASP A 43 17.33 -4.16 31.90
CA ASP A 43 17.84 -5.45 31.44
C ASP A 43 18.73 -5.23 30.21
N ALA A 44 20.04 -5.43 30.40
CA ALA A 44 21.04 -5.24 29.36
C ALA A 44 21.20 -6.45 28.44
N GLY A 45 20.82 -7.64 28.91
CA GLY A 45 21.25 -8.90 28.32
C GLY A 45 22.77 -9.09 28.34
N ALA A 46 23.28 -9.86 27.39
CA ALA A 46 24.70 -10.10 27.21
C ALA A 46 25.44 -8.84 26.71
N ALA A 47 26.76 -8.83 26.90
CA ALA A 47 27.62 -7.76 26.40
C ALA A 47 29.02 -8.26 26.03
N GLY A 48 29.64 -7.57 25.08
CA GLY A 48 31.02 -7.76 24.64
C GLY A 48 31.70 -6.43 24.37
N THR A 49 33.03 -6.40 24.41
CA THR A 49 33.81 -5.20 24.08
C THR A 49 34.87 -5.57 23.05
N ARG A 50 34.95 -4.78 21.98
CA ARG A 50 35.96 -4.92 20.94
C ARG A 50 36.43 -3.54 20.50
N ASP A 51 37.75 -3.37 20.37
CA ASP A 51 38.38 -2.12 19.91
C ASP A 51 37.90 -0.88 20.69
N GLY A 52 37.72 -1.04 22.01
CA GLY A 52 37.21 0.02 22.90
C GLY A 52 35.70 0.30 22.80
N LYS A 53 34.99 -0.33 21.85
CA LYS A 53 33.54 -0.21 21.68
C LYS A 53 32.82 -1.33 22.41
N ARG A 54 31.83 -0.96 23.24
CA ARG A 54 30.94 -1.89 23.94
C ARG A 54 29.71 -2.21 23.08
N TYR A 55 29.39 -3.49 22.99
CA TYR A 55 28.21 -4.04 22.33
C TYR A 55 27.31 -4.63 23.41
N VAL A 56 26.05 -4.20 23.45
CA VAL A 56 25.07 -4.60 24.46
C VAL A 56 23.86 -5.17 23.76
N GLU A 57 23.41 -6.34 24.20
CA GLU A 57 22.36 -7.12 23.55
C GLU A 57 21.08 -6.31 23.36
N ARG A 58 20.57 -5.63 24.41
CA ARG A 58 19.33 -4.84 24.29
C ARG A 58 19.35 -3.80 23.17
N ASP A 59 20.53 -3.23 22.88
CA ASP A 59 20.70 -2.14 21.91
C ASP A 59 20.86 -2.70 20.50
N LEU A 60 21.61 -3.82 20.35
CA LEU A 60 21.73 -4.55 19.10
C LEU A 60 20.41 -5.20 18.68
N ALA A 61 19.73 -5.86 19.60
CA ALA A 61 18.42 -6.47 19.36
C ALA A 61 17.39 -5.42 18.90
N LEU A 62 17.37 -4.23 19.50
CA LEU A 62 16.50 -3.13 19.08
C LEU A 62 16.84 -2.62 17.67
N THR A 63 18.13 -2.42 17.39
CA THR A 63 18.60 -1.97 16.08
C THR A 63 18.19 -2.97 15.00
N LEU A 64 18.47 -4.26 15.24
CA LEU A 64 18.14 -5.33 14.32
C LEU A 64 16.62 -5.46 14.13
N ALA A 65 15.83 -5.42 15.20
CA ALA A 65 14.37 -5.50 15.13
C ALA A 65 13.75 -4.37 14.27
N ARG A 66 14.25 -3.14 14.39
CA ARG A 66 13.82 -2.02 13.54
C ARG A 66 14.17 -2.25 12.07
N GLN A 67 15.37 -2.73 11.78
CA GLN A 67 15.77 -3.01 10.39
C GLN A 67 14.97 -4.17 9.78
N VAL A 68 14.71 -5.24 10.54
CA VAL A 68 13.82 -6.34 10.11
C VAL A 68 12.42 -5.81 9.82
N SER A 69 11.89 -4.93 10.70
CA SER A 69 10.61 -4.27 10.49
C SER A 69 10.59 -3.49 9.16
N ASP A 70 11.61 -2.67 8.89
CA ASP A 70 11.69 -1.90 7.65
C ASP A 70 11.69 -2.79 6.41
N HIS A 71 12.46 -3.89 6.42
CA HIS A 71 12.51 -4.83 5.29
C HIS A 71 11.18 -5.53 5.04
N LEU A 72 10.50 -5.98 6.10
CA LEU A 72 9.18 -6.60 6.00
C LEU A 72 8.11 -5.61 5.56
N GLN A 73 8.11 -4.38 6.07
CA GLN A 73 7.18 -3.33 5.66
C GLN A 73 7.36 -2.96 4.18
N ARG A 74 8.60 -2.81 3.70
CA ARG A 74 8.89 -2.61 2.26
C ARG A 74 8.42 -3.77 1.39
N SER A 75 8.36 -4.97 1.97
CA SER A 75 7.87 -6.18 1.30
C SER A 75 6.34 -6.35 1.38
N GLY A 76 5.63 -5.38 1.98
CA GLY A 76 4.16 -5.36 2.04
C GLY A 76 3.54 -6.05 3.26
N TYR A 77 4.35 -6.49 4.23
CA TYR A 77 3.84 -7.04 5.48
C TYR A 77 3.48 -5.94 6.48
N ARG A 78 2.53 -6.24 7.37
CA ARG A 78 2.30 -5.42 8.57
C ARG A 78 3.29 -5.87 9.64
N VAL A 79 3.82 -4.92 10.40
CA VAL A 79 4.78 -5.21 11.47
C VAL A 79 4.41 -4.44 12.73
N MET A 80 4.57 -5.07 13.88
CA MET A 80 4.58 -4.41 15.18
C MET A 80 5.85 -4.79 15.94
N LEU A 81 6.37 -3.83 16.72
CA LEU A 81 7.47 -4.05 17.64
C LEU A 81 6.92 -4.15 19.07
N THR A 82 7.38 -5.10 19.89
CA THR A 82 7.01 -5.15 21.32
C THR A 82 7.53 -3.93 22.08
N ARG A 83 8.68 -3.40 21.66
CA ARG A 83 9.21 -2.10 22.08
C ARG A 83 9.83 -1.33 20.91
N ALA A 84 9.54 -0.04 20.85
CA ALA A 84 10.10 0.85 19.83
C ALA A 84 11.32 1.65 20.31
N SER A 85 11.72 1.52 21.58
CA SER A 85 12.85 2.23 22.20
C SER A 85 13.59 1.31 23.20
N ASN A 86 14.67 1.82 23.80
CA ASN A 86 15.33 1.13 24.91
C ASN A 86 14.55 1.34 26.22
N ALA A 87 13.41 0.67 26.33
CA ALA A 87 12.54 0.68 27.49
C ALA A 87 12.04 -0.75 27.76
N ALA A 88 11.62 -0.99 29.00
CA ALA A 88 10.83 -2.17 29.35
C ALA A 88 9.46 -2.11 28.65
N VAL A 89 8.92 -3.27 28.28
CA VAL A 89 7.59 -3.41 27.67
C VAL A 89 6.51 -3.20 28.74
N ASN A 90 6.68 -3.79 29.92
CA ASN A 90 5.88 -3.57 31.11
C ASN A 90 6.41 -2.39 31.94
N GLY A 91 6.59 -1.23 31.31
CA GLY A 91 7.16 -0.04 31.98
C GLY A 91 6.32 0.53 33.14
N LYS A 92 5.07 0.07 33.31
CA LYS A 92 4.19 0.42 34.44
C LYS A 92 4.32 -0.52 35.62
N ALA A 93 5.14 -1.58 35.51
CA ALA A 93 5.31 -2.59 36.54
C ALA A 93 3.96 -3.17 36.98
N ALA A 94 3.11 -3.53 36.01
CA ALA A 94 1.84 -4.19 36.28
C ALA A 94 2.04 -5.69 36.49
N ASP A 95 1.23 -6.30 37.35
CA ASP A 95 1.09 -7.76 37.44
C ASP A 95 0.34 -8.25 36.20
N THR A 96 1.09 -8.56 35.15
CA THR A 96 0.50 -9.03 33.89
C THR A 96 0.24 -10.52 33.98
N THR A 97 1.01 -11.29 34.74
CA THR A 97 0.77 -12.73 34.91
C THR A 97 -0.50 -13.03 35.69
N GLY A 98 -0.90 -12.15 36.61
CA GLY A 98 -2.05 -12.28 37.49
C GLY A 98 -1.76 -13.13 38.73
N ASP A 99 -0.48 -13.29 39.11
CA ASP A 99 -0.06 -14.14 40.23
C ASP A 99 0.11 -13.37 41.56
N GLY A 100 -0.18 -12.08 41.55
CA GLY A 100 -0.05 -11.17 42.69
C GLY A 100 1.36 -10.63 42.89
N LYS A 101 2.28 -10.84 41.95
CA LYS A 101 3.66 -10.33 41.99
C LYS A 101 3.95 -9.50 40.74
N VAL A 102 5.04 -8.73 40.83
CA VAL A 102 5.59 -7.98 39.70
C VAL A 102 7.06 -8.33 39.57
N ASP A 103 7.38 -9.22 38.65
CA ASP A 103 8.74 -9.67 38.38
C ASP A 103 9.03 -9.79 36.86
N VAL A 104 10.16 -10.41 36.51
CA VAL A 104 10.58 -10.59 35.11
C VAL A 104 9.56 -11.36 34.27
N ALA A 105 8.76 -12.23 34.88
CA ALA A 105 7.68 -12.95 34.20
C ALA A 105 6.64 -11.96 33.66
N ASP A 106 6.35 -10.87 34.37
CA ASP A 106 5.38 -9.86 33.91
C ASP A 106 5.90 -9.04 32.72
N GLU A 107 7.20 -8.75 32.71
CA GLU A 107 7.87 -8.11 31.57
C GLU A 107 7.84 -9.01 30.32
N LEU A 108 8.09 -10.31 30.49
CA LEU A 108 8.07 -11.28 29.39
C LEU A 108 6.64 -11.59 28.94
N GLN A 109 5.68 -11.66 29.87
CA GLN A 109 4.28 -11.91 29.59
C GLN A 109 3.65 -10.74 28.82
N ALA A 110 4.01 -9.49 29.14
CA ALA A 110 3.55 -8.32 28.39
C ALA A 110 3.90 -8.38 26.90
N ARG A 111 5.07 -8.95 26.54
CA ARG A 111 5.51 -9.14 25.14
C ARG A 111 4.58 -10.09 24.39
N ILE A 112 4.24 -11.21 25.03
CA ILE A 112 3.31 -12.20 24.46
C ILE A 112 1.91 -11.59 24.34
N ASP A 113 1.45 -10.86 25.36
CA ASP A 113 0.13 -10.24 25.37
C ASP A 113 -0.05 -9.19 24.28
N LEU A 114 0.99 -8.39 23.98
CA LEU A 114 0.97 -7.46 22.84
C LEU A 114 0.77 -8.20 21.52
N ALA A 115 1.54 -9.26 21.26
CA ALA A 115 1.43 -10.04 20.03
C ALA A 115 0.06 -10.74 19.92
N ASN A 116 -0.44 -11.30 21.03
CA ASN A 116 -1.75 -11.92 21.12
C ASN A 116 -2.88 -10.91 20.89
N GLY A 117 -2.83 -9.76 21.56
CA GLY A 117 -3.85 -8.70 21.45
C GLY A 117 -3.94 -8.10 20.06
N ALA A 118 -2.81 -8.02 19.33
CA ALA A 118 -2.78 -7.59 17.95
C ALA A 118 -3.17 -8.68 16.93
N SER A 119 -3.40 -9.91 17.39
CA SER A 119 -3.65 -11.08 16.52
C SER A 119 -2.56 -11.27 15.48
N ALA A 120 -1.30 -11.20 15.91
CA ALA A 120 -0.15 -11.40 15.02
C ALA A 120 -0.15 -12.80 14.40
N SER A 121 0.30 -12.91 13.15
CA SER A 121 0.40 -14.15 12.39
C SER A 121 1.61 -14.98 12.81
N VAL A 122 2.69 -14.33 13.25
CA VAL A 122 3.90 -14.95 13.83
C VAL A 122 4.52 -14.02 14.87
N LEU A 123 5.27 -14.59 15.81
CA LEU A 123 6.09 -13.88 16.79
C LEU A 123 7.58 -14.23 16.57
N VAL A 124 8.41 -13.21 16.33
CA VAL A 124 9.86 -13.37 16.14
C VAL A 124 10.58 -12.58 17.22
N SER A 125 11.18 -13.28 18.19
CA SER A 125 12.01 -12.67 19.22
C SER A 125 13.48 -12.66 18.82
N ILE A 126 14.15 -11.51 18.95
CA ILE A 126 15.51 -11.27 18.48
C ILE A 126 16.42 -11.02 19.67
N HIS A 127 17.46 -11.85 19.78
CA HIS A 127 18.44 -11.88 20.86
C HIS A 127 19.86 -12.04 20.31
N PHE A 128 20.85 -11.83 21.18
CA PHE A 128 22.25 -12.14 20.92
C PHE A 128 22.85 -12.86 22.12
N ASN A 129 23.46 -14.00 21.84
CA ASN A 129 23.80 -14.96 22.88
C ASN A 129 24.97 -14.46 23.75
N GLY A 130 25.09 -15.03 24.94
CA GLY A 130 26.18 -14.83 25.87
C GLY A 130 26.43 -16.09 26.68
N SER A 131 27.70 -16.52 26.79
CA SER A 131 28.08 -17.68 27.58
C SER A 131 29.39 -17.46 28.32
N THR A 132 29.53 -18.15 29.46
CA THR A 132 30.82 -18.28 30.14
C THR A 132 31.79 -19.16 29.33
N GLU A 133 31.27 -20.08 28.52
CA GLU A 133 32.06 -20.84 27.55
C GLU A 133 32.34 -20.01 26.30
N ARG A 134 33.45 -19.26 26.35
CA ARG A 134 33.85 -18.28 25.31
C ARG A 134 34.09 -18.86 23.91
N LYS A 135 34.14 -20.18 23.76
CA LYS A 135 34.30 -20.86 22.46
C LYS A 135 32.97 -21.07 21.73
N LEU A 136 31.83 -20.94 22.41
CA LEU A 136 30.51 -21.03 21.76
C LEU A 136 30.31 -19.84 20.83
N ARG A 137 29.87 -20.14 19.61
CA ARG A 137 29.73 -19.14 18.54
C ARG A 137 28.72 -19.60 17.49
N GLY A 138 28.29 -18.65 16.67
CA GLY A 138 27.39 -18.82 15.55
C GLY A 138 25.90 -18.75 15.90
N PRO A 139 25.05 -18.57 14.88
CA PRO A 139 23.62 -18.37 15.07
C PRO A 139 22.88 -19.62 15.55
N GLU A 140 21.84 -19.39 16.34
CA GLU A 140 20.88 -20.40 16.79
C GLU A 140 19.44 -19.88 16.61
N VAL A 141 18.51 -20.75 16.24
CA VAL A 141 17.08 -20.40 16.20
C VAL A 141 16.31 -21.41 17.02
N TYR A 142 15.68 -20.94 18.09
CA TYR A 142 14.89 -21.74 19.00
C TYR A 142 13.43 -21.79 18.60
N TYR A 143 12.82 -22.96 18.77
CA TYR A 143 11.40 -23.19 18.59
C TYR A 143 10.85 -24.12 19.68
N SER A 144 9.57 -23.98 20.03
CA SER A 144 8.94 -24.89 21.01
C SER A 144 8.23 -26.06 20.32
N PRO A 145 8.62 -27.32 20.61
CA PRO A 145 7.89 -28.50 20.15
C PRO A 145 6.67 -28.83 21.02
N SER A 146 6.51 -28.19 22.18
CA SER A 146 5.44 -28.46 23.15
C SER A 146 4.18 -27.64 22.90
N ARG A 147 3.89 -27.29 21.65
CA ARG A 147 2.76 -26.44 21.23
C ARG A 147 1.89 -27.16 20.21
N ALA A 148 0.59 -26.84 20.17
CA ALA A 148 -0.34 -27.42 19.19
C ALA A 148 0.10 -27.19 17.72
N PHE A 149 0.78 -26.08 17.46
CA PHE A 149 1.34 -25.71 16.15
C PHE A 149 2.88 -25.94 16.08
N ALA A 150 3.41 -26.94 16.79
CA ALA A 150 4.85 -27.24 16.80
C ALA A 150 5.47 -27.42 15.41
N GLY A 151 4.73 -27.99 14.45
CA GLY A 151 5.17 -28.10 13.07
C GLY A 151 5.38 -26.74 12.40
N GLU A 152 4.51 -25.76 12.66
CA GLU A 152 4.64 -24.38 12.16
C GLU A 152 5.83 -23.67 12.80
N ASN A 153 6.00 -23.80 14.13
CA ASN A 153 7.18 -23.28 14.85
C ASN A 153 8.47 -23.78 14.21
N ARG A 154 8.54 -25.08 13.91
CA ARG A 154 9.71 -25.69 13.29
C ARG A 154 9.94 -25.16 11.86
N ARG A 155 8.90 -25.08 11.03
CA ARG A 155 9.04 -24.56 9.65
C ARG A 155 9.48 -23.10 9.63
N LEU A 156 8.96 -22.27 10.52
CA LEU A 156 9.41 -20.88 10.67
C LEU A 156 10.90 -20.85 11.07
N ALA A 157 11.31 -21.67 12.04
CA ALA A 157 12.70 -21.74 12.49
C ALA A 157 13.67 -22.21 11.39
N ASP A 158 13.32 -23.26 10.65
CA ASP A 158 14.13 -23.76 9.53
C ASP A 158 14.24 -22.70 8.42
N SER A 159 13.15 -22.00 8.11
CA SER A 159 13.15 -20.92 7.10
C SER A 159 14.07 -19.77 7.49
N VAL A 160 13.99 -19.31 8.74
CA VAL A 160 14.84 -18.25 9.28
C VAL A 160 16.30 -18.68 9.33
N MET A 161 16.61 -19.86 9.89
CA MET A 161 17.99 -20.36 9.97
C MET A 161 18.60 -20.57 8.58
N GLY A 162 17.83 -21.09 7.61
CA GLY A 162 18.28 -21.23 6.23
C GLY A 162 18.65 -19.91 5.57
N ALA A 163 17.86 -18.86 5.81
CA ALA A 163 18.17 -17.51 5.31
C ALA A 163 19.42 -16.93 6.00
N ILE A 164 19.58 -17.11 7.31
CA ILE A 164 20.78 -16.69 8.06
C ILE A 164 22.03 -17.36 7.50
N ALA A 165 22.01 -18.69 7.35
CA ALA A 165 23.14 -19.45 6.85
C ALA A 165 23.57 -18.99 5.44
N ARG A 166 22.61 -18.60 4.59
CA ARG A 166 22.90 -18.08 3.25
C ARG A 166 23.52 -16.69 3.29
N HIS A 167 22.85 -15.72 3.92
CA HIS A 167 23.27 -14.31 3.94
C HIS A 167 24.59 -14.09 4.68
N LEU A 168 24.80 -14.79 5.80
CA LEU A 168 26.07 -14.69 6.53
C LEU A 168 27.15 -15.56 5.89
N GLY A 169 26.80 -16.74 5.35
CA GLY A 169 27.76 -17.63 4.70
C GLY A 169 28.46 -16.99 3.48
N GLU A 170 27.80 -16.04 2.82
CA GLU A 170 28.40 -15.23 1.73
C GLU A 170 29.62 -14.41 2.17
N THR A 171 29.65 -13.95 3.43
CA THR A 171 30.72 -13.08 3.94
C THR A 171 31.56 -13.69 5.04
N GLU A 172 31.08 -14.78 5.64
CA GLU A 172 31.68 -15.47 6.78
C GLU A 172 31.87 -16.96 6.46
N PRO A 173 32.90 -17.33 5.67
CA PRO A 173 33.12 -18.72 5.26
C PRO A 173 33.40 -19.67 6.43
N ASN A 174 33.79 -19.12 7.60
CA ASN A 174 34.04 -19.86 8.83
C ASN A 174 32.86 -19.83 9.81
N LEU A 175 31.69 -19.32 9.38
CA LEU A 175 30.47 -19.32 10.17
C LEU A 175 30.16 -20.75 10.64
N LYS A 176 29.81 -20.89 11.92
CA LYS A 176 29.42 -22.17 12.52
C LYS A 176 28.00 -22.09 13.07
N PRO A 177 26.95 -22.12 12.22
CA PRO A 177 25.58 -22.16 12.70
C PRO A 177 25.40 -23.34 13.64
N ARG A 178 24.83 -23.08 14.83
CA ARG A 178 24.40 -24.15 15.74
C ARG A 178 23.02 -24.67 15.36
N GLY A 179 22.35 -23.99 14.43
CA GLY A 179 21.17 -24.47 13.73
C GLY A 179 19.87 -24.25 14.51
N VAL A 180 18.86 -25.02 14.13
CA VAL A 180 17.54 -24.97 14.78
C VAL A 180 17.54 -25.83 16.04
N GLN A 181 17.18 -25.21 17.17
CA GLN A 181 17.22 -25.80 18.50
C GLN A 181 15.82 -25.86 19.13
N ARG A 182 15.59 -26.83 20.00
CA ARG A 182 14.37 -26.86 20.83
C ARG A 182 14.53 -25.88 21.99
N ASP A 183 13.44 -25.21 22.36
CA ASP A 183 13.38 -24.25 23.47
C ASP A 183 13.62 -24.83 24.87
N SER A 184 13.68 -26.16 24.99
CA SER A 184 13.81 -26.89 26.24
C SER A 184 15.27 -26.86 26.72
N ILE A 185 15.73 -25.68 27.11
CA ILE A 185 17.10 -25.42 27.58
C ILE A 185 17.14 -25.30 29.10
N LEU A 186 18.24 -25.74 29.72
CA LEU A 186 18.48 -25.63 31.17
C LEU A 186 17.32 -26.14 32.07
N GLY A 187 16.55 -27.11 31.58
CA GLY A 187 15.45 -27.74 32.34
C GLY A 187 14.09 -27.04 32.23
N GLY A 188 13.91 -26.06 31.34
CA GLY A 188 12.64 -25.37 31.12
C GLY A 188 12.44 -24.85 29.70
N HIS A 189 11.25 -24.31 29.42
CA HIS A 189 10.94 -23.66 28.15
C HIS A 189 11.39 -22.19 28.16
N LEU A 190 11.86 -21.70 27.01
CA LEU A 190 12.00 -20.26 26.78
C LEU A 190 10.64 -19.57 26.89
N PHE A 191 10.57 -18.50 27.69
CA PHE A 191 9.30 -17.89 28.11
C PHE A 191 8.39 -17.51 26.93
N LEU A 192 8.95 -16.91 25.88
CA LEU A 192 8.17 -16.45 24.71
C LEU A 192 7.68 -17.60 23.81
N LEU A 193 8.24 -18.79 23.93
CA LEU A 193 7.97 -19.93 23.04
C LEU A 193 7.15 -21.03 23.71
N GLY A 194 7.37 -21.22 25.01
CA GLY A 194 6.83 -22.33 25.79
C GLY A 194 5.29 -22.40 25.83
N PRO A 195 4.73 -23.55 26.23
CA PRO A 195 3.31 -23.68 26.51
C PRO A 195 2.91 -22.87 27.74
N GLU A 196 1.59 -22.69 27.90
CA GLU A 196 1.03 -22.16 29.15
C GLU A 196 1.36 -23.11 30.31
N GLY A 197 1.74 -22.54 31.45
CA GLY A 197 2.14 -23.30 32.64
C GLY A 197 3.43 -22.79 33.27
N GLY A 198 3.62 -23.11 34.55
CA GLY A 198 4.75 -22.61 35.33
C GLY A 198 4.68 -21.08 35.45
N ARG A 199 5.66 -20.37 34.87
CA ARG A 199 5.73 -18.90 34.88
C ARG A 199 5.04 -18.23 33.69
N ILE A 200 4.62 -19.00 32.68
CA ILE A 200 3.97 -18.48 31.48
C ILE A 200 2.47 -18.52 31.72
N ALA A 201 1.89 -17.36 32.03
CA ALA A 201 0.47 -17.24 32.36
C ALA A 201 -0.42 -17.39 31.12
N ARG A 202 0.02 -16.86 29.97
CA ARG A 202 -0.67 -17.01 28.68
C ARG A 202 0.34 -17.21 27.58
N ALA A 203 0.24 -18.33 26.90
CA ALA A 203 1.14 -18.68 25.81
C ALA A 203 0.82 -17.87 24.53
N SER A 204 1.80 -17.72 23.64
CA SER A 204 1.60 -17.15 22.30
C SER A 204 0.53 -17.91 21.52
N ARG A 205 -0.35 -17.21 20.81
CA ARG A 205 -1.44 -17.82 20.02
C ARG A 205 -1.08 -18.06 18.55
N MET A 206 0.16 -17.78 18.20
CA MET A 206 0.72 -17.85 16.86
C MET A 206 2.07 -18.58 16.87
N PRO A 207 2.52 -19.12 15.73
CA PRO A 207 3.86 -19.68 15.61
C PRO A 207 4.94 -18.68 16.03
N ALA A 208 5.93 -19.16 16.78
CA ALA A 208 6.95 -18.32 17.39
C ALA A 208 8.34 -18.92 17.29
N VAL A 209 9.34 -18.05 17.11
CA VAL A 209 10.77 -18.37 17.18
C VAL A 209 11.52 -17.34 18.00
N LEU A 210 12.59 -17.78 18.66
CA LEU A 210 13.56 -16.91 19.32
C LEU A 210 14.91 -17.11 18.61
N ILE A 211 15.48 -16.02 18.12
CA ILE A 211 16.71 -16.06 17.34
C ILE A 211 17.85 -15.53 18.19
N GLU A 212 18.86 -16.36 18.41
CA GLU A 212 20.14 -15.98 18.98
C GLU A 212 21.12 -15.72 17.84
N GLY A 213 21.31 -14.45 17.47
CA GLY A 213 21.98 -14.09 16.22
C GLY A 213 23.44 -14.52 16.18
N LEU A 214 24.22 -14.14 17.20
CA LEU A 214 25.65 -14.44 17.38
C LEU A 214 25.98 -14.28 18.87
N PHE A 215 27.13 -14.78 19.32
CA PHE A 215 27.58 -14.69 20.71
C PHE A 215 28.39 -13.41 20.96
N LEU A 216 27.87 -12.49 21.78
CA LEU A 216 28.59 -11.26 22.19
C LEU A 216 29.83 -11.54 23.04
N THR A 217 29.90 -12.74 23.61
CA THR A 217 31.01 -13.18 24.47
C THR A 217 32.14 -13.88 23.70
N ASN A 218 31.93 -14.21 22.43
CA ASN A 218 32.92 -14.86 21.59
C ASN A 218 33.61 -13.85 20.66
N ASP A 219 34.94 -13.88 20.61
CA ASP A 219 35.72 -12.88 19.88
C ASP A 219 35.53 -12.95 18.35
N ASP A 220 35.29 -14.14 17.78
CA ASP A 220 35.07 -14.30 16.34
C ASP A 220 33.72 -13.70 15.96
N ASP A 221 32.65 -14.09 16.66
CA ASP A 221 31.29 -13.56 16.45
C ASP A 221 31.23 -12.04 16.70
N LEU A 222 31.93 -11.56 17.73
CA LEU A 222 32.00 -10.12 18.01
C LEU A 222 32.79 -9.38 16.91
N SER A 223 33.78 -10.02 16.28
CA SER A 223 34.46 -9.48 15.09
C SER A 223 33.49 -9.36 13.91
N VAL A 224 32.66 -10.36 13.70
CA VAL A 224 31.61 -10.34 12.67
C VAL A 224 30.62 -9.20 12.95
N LEU A 225 30.14 -9.05 14.18
CA LEU A 225 29.22 -7.97 14.58
C LEU A 225 29.84 -6.57 14.49
N ALA A 226 31.16 -6.45 14.60
CA ALA A 226 31.84 -5.17 14.48
C ALA A 226 31.93 -4.67 13.03
N ARG A 227 31.69 -5.53 12.04
CA ARG A 227 31.65 -5.13 10.63
C ARG A 227 30.41 -4.27 10.35
N PRO A 228 30.53 -3.22 9.53
CA PRO A 228 29.46 -2.24 9.33
C PRO A 228 28.21 -2.80 8.64
N ASP A 229 28.32 -3.90 7.89
CA ASP A 229 27.24 -4.48 7.10
C ASP A 229 26.55 -5.69 7.76
N THR A 230 27.11 -6.24 8.83
CA THR A 230 26.61 -7.49 9.45
C THR A 230 25.19 -7.36 9.98
N VAL A 231 24.88 -6.28 10.70
CA VAL A 231 23.53 -6.12 11.31
C VAL A 231 22.46 -5.99 10.22
N ASP A 232 22.76 -5.26 9.14
CA ASP A 232 21.88 -5.11 7.98
C ASP A 232 21.73 -6.44 7.19
N ARG A 233 22.80 -7.25 7.09
CA ARG A 233 22.71 -8.62 6.53
C ARG A 233 21.83 -9.53 7.38
N LEU A 234 22.01 -9.53 8.69
CA LEU A 234 21.13 -10.27 9.61
C LEU A 234 19.68 -9.80 9.45
N ALA A 235 19.45 -8.49 9.31
CA ALA A 235 18.12 -7.94 9.15
C ALA A 235 17.44 -8.44 7.87
N ARG A 236 18.16 -8.42 6.74
CA ARG A 236 17.70 -9.00 5.48
C ARG A 236 17.42 -10.48 5.60
N ALA A 237 18.33 -11.23 6.23
CA ALA A 237 18.17 -12.67 6.41
C ALA A 237 16.91 -13.02 7.21
N TYR A 238 16.68 -12.31 8.33
CA TYR A 238 15.52 -12.58 9.19
C TYR A 238 14.23 -12.20 8.47
N ALA A 239 14.19 -11.04 7.81
CA ALA A 239 13.04 -10.60 7.03
C ALA A 239 12.73 -11.57 5.88
N GLU A 240 13.74 -12.04 5.14
CA GLU A 240 13.57 -13.02 4.06
C GLU A 240 13.09 -14.37 4.60
N GLY A 241 13.66 -14.86 5.71
CA GLY A 241 13.26 -16.11 6.33
C GLY A 241 11.80 -16.08 6.80
N VAL A 242 11.38 -14.98 7.43
CA VAL A 242 9.99 -14.77 7.82
C VAL A 242 9.07 -14.66 6.60
N ALA A 243 9.46 -13.89 5.58
CA ALA A 243 8.69 -13.73 4.35
C ALA A 243 8.55 -15.04 3.57
N SER A 244 9.59 -15.85 3.53
CA SER A 244 9.58 -17.17 2.88
C SER A 244 8.64 -18.14 3.58
N TYR A 245 8.54 -18.06 4.90
CA TYR A 245 7.59 -18.85 5.69
C TYR A 245 6.14 -18.39 5.47
N LEU A 246 5.89 -17.07 5.51
CA LEU A 246 4.54 -16.52 5.37
C LEU A 246 4.01 -16.59 3.93
N GLY A 247 4.90 -16.63 2.95
CA GLY A 247 4.56 -16.43 1.54
C GLY A 247 4.24 -14.96 1.24
N PRO A 248 4.21 -14.57 -0.05
CA PRO A 248 4.01 -13.17 -0.44
C PRO A 248 2.70 -12.63 0.16
N PRO A 249 2.70 -11.41 0.74
CA PRO A 249 1.49 -10.85 1.29
C PRO A 249 0.46 -10.66 0.16
N PRO A 250 -0.85 -10.71 0.47
CA PRO A 250 -1.88 -10.38 -0.49
C PRO A 250 -1.55 -9.04 -1.14
N LYS A 251 -1.45 -9.01 -2.47
CA LYS A 251 -1.30 -7.74 -3.18
C LYS A 251 -2.45 -6.86 -2.75
N ALA A 252 -2.15 -5.67 -2.22
CA ALA A 252 -3.17 -4.67 -1.96
C ALA A 252 -4.03 -4.54 -3.21
N ALA A 253 -5.36 -4.62 -3.06
CA ALA A 253 -6.24 -4.46 -4.20
C ALA A 253 -5.85 -3.17 -4.92
N PRO A 254 -5.61 -3.22 -6.24
CA PRO A 254 -5.15 -2.06 -6.96
C PRO A 254 -6.08 -0.89 -6.67
N ARG A 255 -5.52 0.24 -6.24
CA ARG A 255 -6.30 1.47 -6.15
C ARG A 255 -6.87 1.71 -7.55
N ARG A 256 -8.19 1.91 -7.64
CA ARG A 256 -8.86 2.22 -8.89
C ARG A 256 -9.37 3.63 -8.83
N GLY A 257 -9.21 4.35 -9.93
CA GLY A 257 -9.73 5.70 -10.11
C GLY A 257 -10.66 5.71 -11.29
N LYS A 258 -11.53 6.71 -11.34
CA LYS A 258 -12.31 6.97 -12.56
C LYS A 258 -11.64 8.10 -13.31
N VAL A 259 -11.61 7.99 -14.63
CA VAL A 259 -11.29 9.15 -15.46
C VAL A 259 -12.35 10.22 -15.19
N ALA A 260 -11.92 11.37 -14.71
CA ALA A 260 -12.79 12.51 -14.47
C ALA A 260 -13.35 13.01 -15.81
N GLY A 261 -14.67 13.16 -15.90
CA GLY A 261 -15.28 13.98 -16.93
C GLY A 261 -15.06 15.45 -16.58
N THR A 262 -14.79 16.30 -17.57
CA THR A 262 -14.58 17.75 -17.39
C THR A 262 -15.84 18.50 -16.95
N GLY A 263 -16.97 17.81 -16.80
CA GLY A 263 -18.20 18.37 -16.24
C GLY A 263 -18.75 19.55 -17.05
N GLY A 264 -18.38 19.67 -18.34
CA GLY A 264 -18.77 20.77 -19.21
C GLY A 264 -17.63 21.38 -20.04
N ALA A 265 -17.87 22.58 -20.59
CA ALA A 265 -16.91 23.29 -21.44
C ALA A 265 -16.12 24.36 -20.68
N ASN A 266 -14.80 24.38 -20.85
CA ASN A 266 -13.95 25.44 -20.30
C ASN A 266 -14.13 26.74 -21.10
N LEU A 267 -14.61 27.80 -20.45
CA LEU A 267 -14.61 29.16 -20.95
C LEU A 267 -13.27 29.82 -20.66
N ARG A 268 -12.56 30.28 -21.70
CA ARG A 268 -11.18 30.79 -21.59
C ARG A 268 -11.07 32.26 -22.01
N PRO A 269 -10.04 32.99 -21.54
CA PRO A 269 -9.82 34.38 -21.95
C PRO A 269 -9.23 34.50 -23.36
N ALA A 270 -8.63 33.43 -23.87
CA ALA A 270 -8.10 33.32 -25.22
C ALA A 270 -8.38 31.91 -25.77
N PRO A 271 -8.39 31.70 -27.10
CA PRO A 271 -8.58 30.39 -27.73
C PRO A 271 -7.29 29.55 -27.67
N LEU A 272 -6.68 29.49 -26.47
CA LEU A 272 -5.42 28.82 -26.17
C LEU A 272 -5.64 27.82 -25.04
N LEU A 273 -5.12 26.60 -25.20
CA LEU A 273 -5.20 25.55 -24.18
C LEU A 273 -4.35 25.88 -22.95
N GLY A 274 -3.30 26.68 -23.12
CA GLY A 274 -2.44 27.16 -22.04
C GLY A 274 -3.06 28.28 -21.19
N ALA A 275 -4.12 28.93 -21.66
CA ALA A 275 -4.76 30.03 -20.92
C ALA A 275 -5.73 29.49 -19.87
N ALA A 276 -5.52 29.78 -18.58
CA ALA A 276 -6.36 29.29 -17.49
C ALA A 276 -7.87 29.55 -17.75
N PRO A 277 -8.77 28.56 -17.54
CA PRO A 277 -10.20 28.78 -17.68
C PRO A 277 -10.72 29.87 -16.72
N ILE A 278 -11.57 30.75 -17.22
CA ILE A 278 -12.29 31.74 -16.41
C ILE A 278 -13.55 31.13 -15.77
N ALA A 279 -14.12 30.10 -16.40
CA ALA A 279 -15.24 29.33 -15.86
C ALA A 279 -15.31 27.94 -16.50
N VAL A 280 -15.99 27.01 -15.82
CA VAL A 280 -16.44 25.74 -16.40
C VAL A 280 -17.95 25.84 -16.59
N LEU A 281 -18.41 25.66 -17.83
CA LEU A 281 -19.82 25.74 -18.20
C LEU A 281 -20.44 24.34 -18.20
N PRO A 282 -21.36 24.01 -17.27
CA PRO A 282 -21.97 22.68 -17.22
C PRO A 282 -22.68 22.30 -18.53
N PRO A 283 -22.83 21.00 -18.83
CA PRO A 283 -23.65 20.51 -19.94
C PRO A 283 -25.06 21.10 -19.88
N GLY A 284 -25.60 21.46 -21.04
CA GLY A 284 -26.90 22.12 -21.17
C GLY A 284 -26.89 23.62 -20.87
N THR A 285 -25.75 24.21 -20.50
CA THR A 285 -25.66 25.67 -20.30
C THR A 285 -25.98 26.41 -21.61
N ASN A 286 -26.99 27.29 -21.57
CA ASN A 286 -27.30 28.18 -22.68
C ASN A 286 -26.21 29.25 -22.82
N VAL A 287 -25.76 29.46 -24.05
CA VAL A 287 -24.74 30.44 -24.41
C VAL A 287 -25.15 31.18 -25.67
N GLU A 288 -24.67 32.41 -25.81
CA GLU A 288 -24.84 33.19 -27.03
C GLU A 288 -23.54 33.17 -27.82
N LEU A 289 -23.61 32.77 -29.10
CA LEU A 289 -22.46 32.82 -29.98
C LEU A 289 -22.17 34.26 -30.40
N ILE A 290 -20.94 34.72 -30.17
CA ILE A 290 -20.46 36.05 -30.59
C ILE A 290 -19.72 35.93 -31.93
N GLU A 291 -18.64 35.14 -31.97
CA GLU A 291 -17.81 34.98 -33.17
C GLU A 291 -17.10 33.61 -33.20
N ALA A 292 -16.79 33.13 -34.40
CA ALA A 292 -15.96 31.95 -34.61
C ALA A 292 -14.52 32.38 -34.94
N VAL A 293 -13.54 31.78 -34.25
CA VAL A 293 -12.12 32.08 -34.40
C VAL A 293 -11.31 30.78 -34.54
N LYS A 294 -10.06 30.90 -35.00
CA LYS A 294 -9.09 29.81 -34.95
C LYS A 294 -8.23 29.94 -33.69
N GLY A 295 -7.85 28.79 -33.12
CA GLY A 295 -7.01 28.72 -31.94
C GLY A 295 -6.24 27.41 -31.87
N ASP A 296 -5.78 27.07 -30.66
CA ASP A 296 -5.03 25.84 -30.42
C ASP A 296 -5.80 24.61 -30.90
N GLN A 297 -5.08 23.67 -31.50
CA GLN A 297 -5.67 22.46 -32.02
C GLN A 297 -6.03 21.46 -30.91
N VAL A 298 -7.27 20.98 -30.94
CA VAL A 298 -7.75 19.91 -30.08
C VAL A 298 -8.27 18.77 -30.97
N GLY A 299 -7.54 17.67 -31.04
CA GLY A 299 -7.97 16.49 -31.80
C GLY A 299 -8.05 16.71 -33.32
N GLY A 300 -7.26 17.63 -33.88
CA GLY A 300 -7.25 17.96 -35.31
C GLY A 300 -8.18 19.11 -35.70
N ALA A 301 -9.07 19.55 -34.81
CA ALA A 301 -9.90 20.75 -35.01
C ALA A 301 -9.27 21.96 -34.30
N SER A 302 -9.26 23.10 -34.99
CA SER A 302 -8.72 24.38 -34.51
C SER A 302 -9.81 25.43 -34.26
N GLU A 303 -11.08 25.03 -34.30
CA GLU A 303 -12.20 25.96 -34.21
C GLU A 303 -12.57 26.25 -32.77
N TRP A 304 -12.63 27.54 -32.46
CA TRP A 304 -13.03 28.07 -31.17
C TRP A 304 -14.12 29.09 -31.38
N TRP A 305 -15.08 29.13 -30.48
CA TRP A 305 -16.16 30.09 -30.52
C TRP A 305 -16.04 31.01 -29.33
N ARG A 306 -16.01 32.31 -29.59
CA ARG A 306 -16.24 33.31 -28.56
C ARG A 306 -17.73 33.34 -28.29
N ILE A 307 -18.08 33.17 -27.03
CA ILE A 307 -19.45 33.12 -26.56
C ILE A 307 -19.66 34.09 -25.41
N ASN A 308 -20.91 34.43 -25.14
CA ASN A 308 -21.35 35.02 -23.88
C ASN A 308 -22.12 33.97 -23.08
N ALA A 309 -21.66 33.69 -21.86
CA ALA A 309 -22.37 32.85 -20.90
C ALA A 309 -22.71 33.69 -19.67
N ARG A 310 -24.01 34.00 -19.48
CA ARG A 310 -24.53 34.76 -18.31
C ARG A 310 -23.81 36.11 -18.06
N GLY A 311 -23.47 36.83 -19.13
CA GLY A 311 -22.79 38.13 -19.06
C GLY A 311 -21.26 38.05 -19.04
N GLN A 312 -20.68 36.84 -19.10
CA GLN A 312 -19.24 36.63 -19.17
C GLN A 312 -18.83 36.14 -20.56
N ALA A 313 -18.06 36.97 -21.28
CA ALA A 313 -17.53 36.63 -22.58
C ALA A 313 -16.21 35.85 -22.48
N GLY A 314 -16.04 34.86 -23.35
CA GLY A 314 -14.80 34.09 -23.45
C GLY A 314 -14.84 33.08 -24.59
N PHE A 315 -13.79 32.29 -24.75
CA PHE A 315 -13.61 31.33 -25.82
C PHE A 315 -13.86 29.90 -25.33
N VAL A 316 -14.67 29.17 -26.07
CA VAL A 316 -14.93 27.74 -25.88
C VAL A 316 -14.54 27.00 -27.16
N PHE A 317 -14.04 25.77 -27.01
CA PHE A 317 -13.74 24.93 -28.16
C PHE A 317 -15.04 24.56 -28.90
N ALA A 318 -15.12 24.86 -30.20
CA ALA A 318 -16.36 24.85 -30.96
C ALA A 318 -17.13 23.51 -30.93
N PRO A 319 -16.46 22.33 -31.01
CA PRO A 319 -17.13 21.04 -30.90
C PRO A 319 -17.91 20.78 -29.61
N LEU A 320 -17.66 21.57 -28.55
CA LEU A 320 -18.39 21.49 -27.28
C LEU A 320 -19.67 22.33 -27.24
N ILE A 321 -20.03 22.99 -28.34
CA ILE A 321 -21.25 23.79 -28.45
C ILE A 321 -22.20 23.16 -29.49
N ALA A 322 -23.49 23.09 -29.18
CA ALA A 322 -24.55 22.60 -30.06
C ALA A 322 -25.62 23.68 -30.29
N ALA A 323 -26.25 23.67 -31.47
CA ALA A 323 -27.47 24.43 -31.67
C ALA A 323 -28.60 23.86 -30.78
N VAL A 324 -29.48 24.72 -30.28
CA VAL A 324 -30.68 24.30 -29.54
C VAL A 324 -31.65 23.65 -30.54
N ALA A 325 -32.01 22.38 -30.33
CA ALA A 325 -33.01 21.72 -31.15
C ALA A 325 -34.39 22.39 -30.94
N GLY A 326 -34.93 23.02 -31.98
CA GLY A 326 -36.27 23.63 -31.95
C GLY A 326 -36.40 25.03 -32.54
N SER A 327 -35.32 25.68 -32.99
CA SER A 327 -35.41 26.99 -33.70
C SER A 327 -35.33 26.83 -35.23
N GLY A 328 -36.08 25.88 -35.79
CA GLY A 328 -36.28 25.76 -37.23
C GLY A 328 -37.56 26.49 -37.62
N GLY A 329 -37.43 27.64 -38.27
CA GLY A 329 -38.54 28.32 -38.93
C GLY A 329 -39.18 27.39 -39.96
N GLY A 330 -40.51 27.45 -40.06
CA GLY A 330 -41.29 26.69 -41.03
C GLY A 330 -40.82 26.93 -42.46
N ASP A 331 -40.79 25.86 -43.24
CA ASP A 331 -40.56 25.88 -44.68
C ASP A 331 -41.80 26.43 -45.38
N ASP A 332 -41.73 27.69 -45.83
CA ASP A 332 -42.72 28.31 -46.72
C ASP A 332 -42.08 28.79 -48.04
N GLY A 333 -41.25 27.95 -48.66
CA GLY A 333 -41.14 27.83 -50.13
C GLY A 333 -40.91 29.11 -50.96
N ARG A 334 -40.31 30.17 -50.41
CA ARG A 334 -39.94 31.39 -51.16
C ARG A 334 -38.43 31.52 -51.31
N PRO A 335 -37.92 32.02 -52.46
CA PRO A 335 -36.49 32.10 -52.69
C PRO A 335 -35.84 33.12 -51.75
N ALA A 336 -34.70 32.73 -51.20
CA ALA A 336 -33.95 33.45 -50.17
C ALA A 336 -33.73 34.92 -50.54
N ARG A 337 -34.30 35.81 -49.72
CA ARG A 337 -33.81 37.19 -49.58
C ARG A 337 -32.84 37.22 -48.41
N ASP A 338 -31.70 37.86 -48.64
CA ASP A 338 -30.68 38.18 -47.65
C ASP A 338 -31.30 38.60 -46.32
N VAL A 339 -31.07 37.81 -45.26
CA VAL A 339 -31.36 38.20 -43.88
C VAL A 339 -30.04 38.60 -43.22
N PRO A 340 -29.93 39.82 -42.67
CA PRO A 340 -28.70 40.31 -42.07
C PRO A 340 -28.33 39.53 -40.80
N THR A 341 -27.03 39.25 -40.70
CA THR A 341 -26.33 38.66 -39.55
C THR A 341 -26.35 39.59 -38.34
N SER A 342 -27.38 39.54 -37.48
CA SER A 342 -27.32 40.27 -36.20
C SER A 342 -28.12 39.71 -35.03
N GLU A 343 -28.78 38.54 -35.13
CA GLU A 343 -29.35 37.91 -33.92
C GLU A 343 -28.35 36.93 -33.28
N PRO A 344 -28.09 37.04 -31.95
CA PRO A 344 -27.23 36.10 -31.25
C PRO A 344 -27.82 34.69 -31.34
N ARG A 345 -27.12 33.78 -32.00
CA ARG A 345 -27.54 32.38 -32.07
C ARG A 345 -27.43 31.77 -30.68
N ARG A 346 -28.58 31.42 -30.10
CA ARG A 346 -28.66 30.69 -28.85
C ARG A 346 -28.20 29.25 -29.06
N MET A 347 -27.22 28.83 -28.26
CA MET A 347 -26.61 27.51 -28.33
C MET A 347 -26.54 26.89 -26.93
N THR A 348 -26.27 25.61 -26.85
CA THR A 348 -26.06 24.89 -25.59
C THR A 348 -24.68 24.26 -25.54
N VAL A 349 -24.10 24.28 -24.35
CA VAL A 349 -22.89 23.49 -24.07
C VAL A 349 -23.26 22.02 -24.12
N ARG A 350 -22.59 21.25 -24.97
CA ARG A 350 -22.74 19.80 -25.02
C ARG A 350 -22.23 19.21 -23.72
N ASN A 351 -22.77 18.05 -23.36
CA ASN A 351 -22.02 17.20 -22.46
C ASN A 351 -20.68 16.90 -23.14
N ASP A 352 -19.58 17.29 -22.52
CA ASP A 352 -18.28 16.80 -22.95
C ASP A 352 -18.26 15.33 -22.53
N ASP A 353 -18.85 14.49 -23.38
CA ASP A 353 -18.64 13.03 -23.36
C ASP A 353 -17.14 12.70 -23.49
N GLY A 354 -16.31 13.74 -23.69
CA GLY A 354 -14.90 13.78 -23.36
C GLY A 354 -14.11 13.31 -24.55
N LEU A 355 -13.24 14.16 -25.07
CA LEU A 355 -12.05 13.60 -25.69
C LEU A 355 -11.37 12.73 -24.62
N PRO A 356 -11.16 11.42 -24.87
CA PRO A 356 -10.71 10.50 -23.84
C PRO A 356 -9.40 10.96 -23.22
N ALA A 357 -9.26 10.80 -21.90
CA ALA A 357 -8.01 11.01 -21.19
C ALA A 357 -6.90 10.23 -21.90
N ARG A 358 -5.87 10.96 -22.29
CA ARG A 358 -4.75 10.43 -23.05
C ARG A 358 -3.81 9.74 -22.07
N VAL A 359 -3.74 8.42 -22.14
CA VAL A 359 -2.73 7.63 -21.46
C VAL A 359 -1.45 7.71 -22.28
N ARG A 360 -0.35 8.19 -21.70
CA ARG A 360 0.88 8.53 -22.42
C ARG A 360 2.07 7.64 -22.04
N ALA A 361 3.01 7.44 -22.96
CA ALA A 361 4.19 6.62 -22.68
C ALA A 361 5.09 7.21 -21.57
N ARG A 362 5.14 8.53 -21.43
CA ARG A 362 5.88 9.29 -20.42
C ARG A 362 4.98 10.38 -19.79
N PRO A 363 5.32 10.88 -18.59
CA PRO A 363 4.55 11.93 -17.89
C PRO A 363 4.78 13.32 -18.52
N SER A 364 4.40 13.48 -19.79
CA SER A 364 4.56 14.71 -20.56
C SER A 364 3.49 14.81 -21.63
N THR A 365 3.00 16.02 -21.89
CA THR A 365 2.01 16.32 -22.93
C THR A 365 2.57 16.12 -24.35
N GLN A 366 3.90 16.12 -24.50
CA GLN A 366 4.62 15.86 -25.75
C GLN A 366 4.85 14.36 -26.01
N SER A 367 4.62 13.52 -25.00
CA SER A 367 4.80 12.07 -25.14
C SER A 367 3.71 11.41 -25.98
N THR A 368 4.10 10.36 -26.71
CA THR A 368 3.20 9.46 -27.45
C THR A 368 2.02 9.01 -26.59
N ILE A 369 0.82 9.05 -27.18
CA ILE A 369 -0.40 8.55 -26.58
C ILE A 369 -0.46 7.04 -26.85
N VAL A 370 -0.52 6.23 -25.81
CA VAL A 370 -0.56 4.76 -25.87
C VAL A 370 -1.96 4.18 -25.67
N ALA A 371 -2.87 4.94 -25.04
CA ALA A 371 -4.29 4.60 -24.96
C ALA A 371 -5.15 5.86 -24.71
N ARG A 372 -6.47 5.68 -24.80
CA ARG A 372 -7.48 6.73 -24.66
C ARG A 372 -8.62 6.21 -23.79
N ALA A 373 -8.70 6.70 -22.55
CA ALA A 373 -9.70 6.28 -21.57
C ALA A 373 -10.84 7.31 -21.47
N ARG A 374 -12.09 6.89 -21.62
CA ARG A 374 -13.25 7.78 -21.58
C ARG A 374 -13.61 8.19 -20.15
N PRO A 375 -14.24 9.36 -19.95
CA PRO A 375 -14.81 9.73 -18.66
C PRO A 375 -15.64 8.59 -18.03
N GLY A 376 -15.46 8.38 -16.73
CA GLY A 376 -16.14 7.34 -15.96
C GLY A 376 -15.52 5.93 -16.06
N GLU A 377 -14.65 5.69 -17.06
CA GLU A 377 -13.92 4.42 -17.17
C GLU A 377 -12.91 4.27 -16.03
N SER A 378 -12.75 3.04 -15.57
CA SER A 378 -11.86 2.72 -14.46
C SER A 378 -10.44 2.53 -14.94
N VAL A 379 -9.50 3.12 -14.21
CA VAL A 379 -8.06 2.89 -14.35
C VAL A 379 -7.51 2.34 -13.04
N GLU A 380 -6.50 1.49 -13.11
CA GLU A 380 -5.77 0.99 -11.95
C GLU A 380 -4.53 1.86 -11.73
N PHE A 381 -4.38 2.41 -10.54
CA PHE A 381 -3.20 3.18 -10.15
C PHE A 381 -2.02 2.23 -9.97
N VAL A 382 -0.89 2.59 -10.58
CA VAL A 382 0.38 1.87 -10.46
C VAL A 382 1.34 2.65 -9.56
N GLU A 383 1.63 3.89 -9.92
CA GLU A 383 2.54 4.79 -9.18
C GLU A 383 2.26 6.26 -9.53
N GLU A 384 2.80 7.18 -8.75
CA GLU A 384 2.75 8.62 -9.00
C GLU A 384 4.18 9.17 -9.14
N SER A 385 4.36 10.11 -10.06
CA SER A 385 5.64 10.81 -10.27
C SER A 385 5.37 12.23 -10.74
N ASN A 386 6.35 13.10 -10.53
CA ASN A 386 6.36 14.41 -11.16
C ASN A 386 6.77 14.28 -12.64
N GLY A 387 6.27 15.19 -13.47
CA GLY A 387 6.52 15.25 -14.91
C GLY A 387 6.37 16.67 -15.44
N GLU A 388 5.94 16.79 -16.70
CA GLU A 388 5.67 18.11 -17.28
C GLU A 388 4.51 18.80 -16.55
N ALA A 389 4.71 20.05 -16.12
CA ALA A 389 3.64 20.87 -15.60
C ALA A 389 2.65 21.23 -16.72
N VAL A 390 1.38 20.86 -16.55
CA VAL A 390 0.35 21.13 -17.57
C VAL A 390 -0.35 22.45 -17.24
N GLY A 391 -0.26 23.42 -18.17
CA GLY A 391 -0.99 24.69 -18.09
C GLY A 391 -0.62 25.59 -16.91
N GLY A 392 0.63 25.53 -16.42
CA GLY A 392 1.08 26.27 -15.24
C GLY A 392 0.50 25.75 -13.91
N GLY A 393 -0.18 24.60 -13.94
CA GLY A 393 -0.75 23.92 -12.78
C GLY A 393 0.09 22.74 -12.29
N SER A 394 -0.58 21.64 -11.94
CA SER A 394 0.07 20.46 -11.36
C SER A 394 1.04 19.78 -12.33
N ASP A 395 2.21 19.43 -11.82
CA ASP A 395 3.22 18.56 -12.44
C ASP A 395 3.04 17.08 -12.06
N ARG A 396 1.93 16.73 -11.39
CA ARG A 396 1.67 15.37 -10.91
C ARG A 396 1.11 14.52 -12.05
N TRP A 397 1.73 13.37 -12.26
CA TRP A 397 1.28 12.36 -13.21
C TRP A 397 1.14 11.02 -12.50
N ILE A 398 0.07 10.31 -12.83
CA ILE A 398 -0.22 9.00 -12.29
C ILE A 398 0.01 7.99 -13.40
N ARG A 399 0.90 7.03 -13.14
CA ARG A 399 1.03 5.86 -13.98
C ARG A 399 -0.16 4.95 -13.69
N VAL A 400 -0.90 4.63 -14.72
CA VAL A 400 -2.10 3.81 -14.65
C VAL A 400 -2.00 2.59 -15.56
N ARG A 401 -2.68 1.53 -15.17
CA ARG A 401 -3.08 0.44 -16.05
C ARG A 401 -4.51 0.69 -16.51
N TYR A 402 -4.70 0.82 -17.81
CA TYR A 402 -6.00 0.93 -18.45
C TYR A 402 -6.13 -0.20 -19.47
N GLN A 403 -7.08 -1.12 -19.24
CA GLN A 403 -7.17 -2.39 -19.96
C GLN A 403 -5.81 -3.13 -19.92
N SER A 404 -5.25 -3.49 -21.08
CA SER A 404 -3.92 -4.13 -21.19
C SER A 404 -2.76 -3.15 -21.24
N THR A 405 -3.02 -1.83 -21.29
CA THR A 405 -2.00 -0.81 -21.52
C THR A 405 -1.58 -0.14 -20.22
N VAL A 406 -0.27 0.09 -20.05
CA VAL A 406 0.29 0.89 -18.96
C VAL A 406 0.84 2.19 -19.51
N GLY A 407 0.51 3.31 -18.87
CA GLY A 407 1.06 4.61 -19.21
C GLY A 407 0.65 5.68 -18.21
N TRP A 408 0.88 6.94 -18.53
CA TRP A 408 0.76 8.08 -17.63
C TRP A 408 -0.46 8.93 -17.98
N VAL A 409 -1.24 9.26 -16.96
CA VAL A 409 -2.36 10.20 -17.04
C VAL A 409 -2.05 11.36 -16.10
N TRP A 410 -2.32 12.59 -16.55
CA TRP A 410 -2.16 13.77 -15.72
C TRP A 410 -3.11 13.69 -14.53
N ALA A 411 -2.60 13.85 -13.31
CA ALA A 411 -3.31 13.44 -12.10
C ALA A 411 -4.69 14.09 -11.90
N PRO A 412 -4.88 15.38 -12.22
CA PRO A 412 -6.21 16.02 -12.14
C PRO A 412 -7.29 15.45 -13.07
N LEU A 413 -6.94 14.57 -14.03
CA LEU A 413 -7.93 13.84 -14.84
C LEU A 413 -8.41 12.54 -14.19
N LEU A 414 -7.99 12.25 -12.96
CA LEU A 414 -8.38 11.06 -12.21
C LEU A 414 -9.10 11.47 -10.92
N ALA A 415 -10.24 10.84 -10.67
CA ALA A 415 -11.07 11.00 -9.48
C ALA A 415 -11.04 9.73 -8.62
#